data_AF-A0A5K7X9F9-F1
#
_entry.id   AF-A0A5K7X9F9-F1
#
_cell.length_a   1.000
_cell.length_b   1.000
_cell.length_c   1.000
_cell.angle_alpha   90.00
_cell.angle_beta   90.00
_cell.angle_gamma   90.00
#
_symmetry.space_group_name_H-M   'P 1'
#
loop_
_entity.id
_entity.type
_entity.pdbx_description
1 polymer ?
#
loop_
_entity_poly.entity_id
_entity_poly.type
_entity_poly.pdbx_seq_one_letter_code
_entity_poly.pdbx_strand_id
1 'polypeptide(L)'
;MKMWCIVGVTRVELWPDVDATQEFEGEILHLRPPTKTALPDVRIQYEHPGDRLNALERIQRFLSRWSWWYRCPAQSSIHMFCSAPTRLGDGGHFSLSDRRHQVDSLTTTISDEKTCLALALYREARSVNSLPYEFLGYFKILNINNTDQQQKTWITATVPKLTCRKALPRIADLLATEPDIGVYLYGSGRCAVAHANKSPIANPDRCGDLIRLQLDLPVVQALAEYTIEQELGIKHERSK
;
A
#
# COMPACT_ATOMS: atom_id res chain seq x y z
N MET A 1 -17.21 16.56 23.34
CA MET A 1 -17.12 17.82 22.55
C MET A 1 -16.59 17.44 21.19
N LYS A 2 -17.14 18.03 20.12
CA LYS A 2 -16.71 17.67 18.77
C LYS A 2 -15.35 18.26 18.45
N MET A 3 -14.45 17.41 17.96
CA MET A 3 -13.13 17.78 17.45
C MET A 3 -12.92 17.19 16.06
N TRP A 4 -11.92 17.70 15.36
CA TRP A 4 -11.49 17.22 14.04
C TRP A 4 -10.20 16.43 14.17
N CYS A 5 -10.15 15.26 13.53
CA CYS A 5 -8.92 14.56 13.20
C CYS A 5 -8.62 14.83 11.73
N ILE A 6 -7.44 15.37 11.44
CA ILE A 6 -7.01 15.76 10.09
C ILE A 6 -5.69 15.07 9.81
N VAL A 7 -5.62 14.38 8.67
CA VAL A 7 -4.44 13.66 8.20
C VAL A 7 -4.04 14.21 6.85
N GLY A 8 -2.84 14.79 6.78
CA GLY A 8 -2.22 15.18 5.54
C GLY A 8 -1.76 13.95 4.77
N VAL A 9 -1.96 13.98 3.45
CA VAL A 9 -1.59 12.89 2.56
C VAL A 9 -0.45 13.34 1.66
N THR A 10 0.63 12.56 1.62
CA THR A 10 1.77 12.75 0.72
C THR A 10 1.89 11.57 -0.22
N ARG A 11 2.68 11.74 -1.29
CA ARG A 11 2.88 10.69 -2.32
C ARG A 11 1.55 10.11 -2.76
N VAL A 12 0.64 10.98 -3.17
CA VAL A 12 -0.64 10.58 -3.73
C VAL A 12 -0.68 11.01 -5.18
N GLU A 13 -1.05 10.08 -6.07
CA GLU A 13 -1.11 10.34 -7.51
C GLU A 13 -2.53 10.70 -7.96
N LEU A 14 -3.52 10.09 -7.29
CA LEU A 14 -4.95 10.23 -7.58
C LEU A 14 -5.66 10.76 -6.33
N TRP A 15 -6.23 11.95 -6.44
CA TRP A 15 -6.96 12.63 -5.37
C TRP A 15 -8.00 13.58 -5.96
N PRO A 16 -9.10 13.89 -5.25
CA PRO A 16 -10.05 14.90 -5.71
C PRO A 16 -9.38 16.27 -5.93
N ASP A 17 -9.82 16.98 -6.98
CA ASP A 17 -9.41 18.36 -7.31
C ASP A 17 -10.34 19.42 -6.69
N VAL A 18 -11.48 19.01 -6.13
CA VAL A 18 -12.39 19.83 -5.32
C VAL A 18 -12.67 19.16 -3.97
N ASP A 19 -13.17 19.94 -3.01
CA ASP A 19 -13.63 19.40 -1.73
C ASP A 19 -14.71 18.33 -1.97
N ALA A 20 -14.50 17.14 -1.41
CA ALA A 20 -15.39 16.00 -1.61
C ALA A 20 -15.71 15.33 -0.27
N THR A 21 -16.76 14.51 -0.27
CA THR A 21 -17.12 13.65 0.85
C THR A 21 -17.16 12.19 0.40
N GLN A 22 -16.77 11.29 1.30
CA GLN A 22 -16.82 9.85 1.10
C GLN A 22 -17.37 9.20 2.36
N GLU A 23 -18.44 8.43 2.23
CA GLU A 23 -18.88 7.55 3.30
C GLU A 23 -17.87 6.41 3.48
N PHE A 24 -17.50 6.13 4.73
CA PHE A 24 -16.55 5.07 5.07
C PHE A 24 -16.81 4.52 6.47
N GLU A 25 -17.10 3.22 6.57
CA GLU A 25 -17.37 2.52 7.84
C GLU A 25 -18.50 3.21 8.67
N GLY A 26 -19.51 3.78 7.99
CA GLY A 26 -20.64 4.46 8.62
C GLY A 26 -20.39 5.92 9.03
N GLU A 27 -19.24 6.50 8.65
CA GLU A 27 -18.90 7.90 8.92
C GLU A 27 -18.64 8.66 7.62
N ILE A 28 -18.80 9.98 7.65
CA ILE A 28 -18.47 10.85 6.51
C ILE A 28 -17.03 11.34 6.67
N LEU A 29 -16.18 10.93 5.74
CA LEU A 29 -14.85 11.50 5.55
C LEU A 29 -14.94 12.69 4.60
N HIS A 30 -14.28 13.78 4.94
CA HIS A 30 -14.12 14.92 4.05
C HIS A 30 -12.71 14.89 3.46
N LEU A 31 -12.63 14.97 2.13
CA LEU A 31 -11.39 15.02 1.37
C LEU A 31 -11.20 16.43 0.86
N ARG A 32 -10.01 16.98 1.03
CA ARG A 32 -9.65 18.28 0.47
C ARG A 32 -8.52 18.14 -0.54
N PRO A 33 -8.60 18.85 -1.68
CA PRO A 33 -7.51 18.95 -2.62
C PRO A 33 -6.33 19.71 -2.00
N PRO A 34 -5.12 19.55 -2.56
CA PRO A 34 -3.99 20.40 -2.19
C PRO A 34 -4.26 21.84 -2.60
N THR A 35 -3.52 22.77 -2.02
CA THR A 35 -3.47 24.16 -2.47
C THR A 35 -2.01 24.57 -2.67
N LYS A 36 -1.76 25.83 -3.06
CA LYS A 36 -0.39 26.36 -3.17
C LYS A 36 0.42 26.28 -1.87
N THR A 37 -0.25 26.18 -0.72
CA THR A 37 0.38 26.26 0.61
C THR A 37 -0.06 25.15 1.56
N ALA A 38 -0.84 24.18 1.09
CA ALA A 38 -1.41 23.15 1.95
C ALA A 38 -1.48 21.79 1.26
N LEU A 39 -1.24 20.75 2.06
CA LEU A 39 -1.35 19.34 1.67
C LEU A 39 -2.80 18.99 1.28
N PRO A 40 -2.99 17.96 0.43
CA PRO A 40 -4.27 17.27 0.41
C PRO A 40 -4.48 16.60 1.77
N ASP A 41 -5.73 16.52 2.23
CA ASP A 41 -6.03 15.93 3.53
C ASP A 41 -7.35 15.16 3.56
N VAL A 42 -7.41 14.20 4.47
CA VAL A 42 -8.64 13.54 4.91
C VAL A 42 -8.93 13.99 6.32
N ARG A 43 -10.20 14.30 6.59
CA ARG A 43 -10.63 14.70 7.94
C ARG A 43 -11.96 14.07 8.31
N ILE A 44 -12.09 13.80 9.60
CA ILE A 44 -13.30 13.27 10.24
C ILE A 44 -13.55 14.00 11.55
N GLN A 45 -14.81 14.21 11.89
CA GLN A 45 -15.22 14.73 13.18
C GLN A 45 -15.40 13.59 14.18
N TYR A 46 -15.00 13.77 15.43
CA TYR A 46 -15.12 12.75 16.48
C TYR A 46 -15.47 13.37 17.84
N GLU A 47 -15.99 12.56 18.75
CA GLU A 47 -16.25 12.98 20.13
C GLU A 47 -14.99 12.83 21.01
N HIS A 48 -14.51 13.96 21.52
CA HIS A 48 -13.38 14.00 22.45
C HIS A 48 -13.85 13.82 23.90
N PRO A 49 -13.13 13.05 24.75
CA PRO A 49 -11.82 12.43 24.50
C PRO A 49 -11.80 11.01 23.90
N GLY A 50 -12.93 10.30 23.89
CA GLY A 50 -12.98 8.85 23.66
C GLY A 50 -12.53 8.41 22.25
N ASP A 51 -12.94 9.11 21.20
CA ASP A 51 -12.85 8.58 19.84
C ASP A 51 -11.63 9.07 19.04
N ARG A 52 -10.65 9.67 19.72
CA ARG A 52 -9.49 10.27 19.05
C ARG A 52 -8.68 9.26 18.24
N LEU A 53 -8.35 8.11 18.82
CA LEU A 53 -7.54 7.08 18.16
C LEU A 53 -8.36 6.37 17.07
N ASN A 54 -9.62 6.06 17.37
CA ASN A 54 -10.56 5.45 16.42
C ASN A 54 -10.70 6.30 15.14
N ALA A 55 -10.78 7.62 15.28
CA ALA A 55 -10.83 8.56 14.17
C ALA A 55 -9.59 8.47 13.27
N LEU A 56 -8.40 8.44 13.89
CA LEU A 56 -7.14 8.32 13.16
C LEU A 56 -7.03 6.97 12.45
N GLU A 57 -7.28 5.86 13.16
CA GLU A 57 -7.22 4.51 12.58
C GLU A 57 -8.21 4.32 11.43
N ARG A 58 -9.39 4.94 11.52
CA ARG A 58 -10.38 4.94 10.44
C ARG A 58 -9.86 5.65 9.19
N ILE A 59 -9.22 6.81 9.34
CA ILE A 59 -8.56 7.48 8.21
C ILE A 59 -7.43 6.60 7.65
N GLN A 60 -6.66 5.92 8.50
CA GLN A 60 -5.61 5.01 8.04
C GLN A 60 -6.19 3.86 7.21
N ARG A 61 -7.27 3.21 7.67
CA ARG A 61 -7.98 2.16 6.90
C ARG A 61 -8.53 2.70 5.59
N PHE A 62 -9.08 3.91 5.58
CA PHE A 62 -9.55 4.58 4.37
C PHE A 62 -8.42 4.73 3.34
N LEU A 63 -7.25 5.26 3.75
CA LEU A 63 -6.10 5.41 2.85
C LEU A 63 -5.59 4.05 2.33
N SER A 64 -5.70 2.99 3.13
CA SER A 64 -5.36 1.63 2.69
C SER A 64 -6.30 1.14 1.58
N ARG A 65 -7.62 1.36 1.74
CA ARG A 65 -8.60 1.04 0.69
C ARG A 65 -8.42 1.90 -0.55
N TRP A 66 -8.12 3.19 -0.38
CA TRP A 66 -7.82 4.11 -1.49
C TRP A 66 -6.62 3.64 -2.31
N SER A 67 -5.51 3.35 -1.62
CA SER A 67 -4.27 2.87 -2.25
C SER A 67 -4.47 1.58 -3.02
N TRP A 68 -5.23 0.63 -2.45
CA TRP A 68 -5.59 -0.61 -3.12
C TRP A 68 -6.47 -0.38 -4.35
N TRP A 69 -7.57 0.36 -4.19
CA TRP A 69 -8.57 0.59 -5.23
C TRP A 69 -7.96 1.19 -6.49
N TYR A 70 -7.17 2.25 -6.30
CA TYR A 70 -6.54 3.00 -7.39
C TYR A 70 -5.15 2.49 -7.77
N ARG A 71 -4.61 1.53 -7.02
CA ARG A 71 -3.24 1.04 -7.17
C ARG A 71 -2.24 2.20 -7.20
N CYS A 72 -2.34 3.11 -6.25
CA CYS A 72 -1.48 4.27 -6.09
C CYS A 72 -0.96 4.37 -4.64
N PRO A 73 0.16 5.06 -4.40
CA PRO A 73 0.56 5.39 -3.02
C PRO A 73 -0.45 6.33 -2.35
N ALA A 74 -0.49 6.27 -1.01
CA ALA A 74 -1.34 7.12 -0.16
C ALA A 74 -0.72 7.23 1.23
N GLN A 75 0.38 7.98 1.34
CA GLN A 75 1.16 8.07 2.58
C GLN A 75 0.51 9.07 3.54
N SER A 76 0.31 8.67 4.80
CA SER A 76 -0.03 9.63 5.85
C SER A 76 1.23 10.36 6.34
N SER A 77 1.16 11.67 6.50
CA SER A 77 2.32 12.50 6.87
C SER A 77 2.14 13.21 8.22
N ILE A 78 1.29 14.23 8.26
CA ILE A 78 1.05 15.09 9.43
C ILE A 78 -0.34 14.79 9.97
N HIS A 79 -0.44 14.55 11.28
CA HIS A 79 -1.71 14.35 11.97
C HIS A 79 -2.00 15.52 12.90
N MET A 80 -3.19 16.09 12.83
CA MET A 80 -3.63 17.20 13.68
C MET A 80 -4.97 16.89 14.33
N PHE A 81 -5.11 17.30 15.59
CA PHE A 81 -6.35 17.22 16.35
C PHE A 81 -6.70 18.61 16.83
N CYS A 82 -7.85 19.14 16.42
CA CYS A 82 -8.20 20.53 16.70
C CYS A 82 -9.72 20.74 16.73
N SER A 83 -10.15 21.86 17.33
CA SER A 83 -11.57 22.24 17.41
C SER A 83 -12.15 22.76 16.09
N ALA A 84 -11.30 23.12 15.13
CA ALA A 84 -11.70 23.65 13.81
C ALA A 84 -11.00 22.87 12.68
N PRO A 85 -11.57 22.79 11.47
CA PRO A 85 -11.03 21.98 10.38
C PRO A 85 -9.89 22.69 9.61
N THR A 86 -8.78 22.98 10.30
CA THR A 86 -7.62 23.72 9.78
C THR A 86 -6.94 22.98 8.61
N ARG A 87 -6.30 23.70 7.68
CA ARG A 87 -5.47 23.09 6.62
C ARG A 87 -4.05 22.84 7.12
N LEU A 88 -3.45 21.74 6.69
CA LEU A 88 -2.07 21.40 7.03
C LEU A 88 -1.13 22.03 6.01
N GLY A 89 -0.18 22.84 6.49
CA GLY A 89 0.79 23.51 5.63
C GLY A 89 1.65 22.51 4.85
N ASP A 90 2.06 22.92 3.65
CA ASP A 90 2.99 22.18 2.80
C ASP A 90 4.32 22.93 2.65
N GLY A 91 5.41 22.18 2.52
CA GLY A 91 6.75 22.69 2.21
C GLY A 91 7.10 22.68 0.71
N GLY A 92 6.15 22.39 -0.20
CA GLY A 92 6.42 22.24 -1.63
C GLY A 92 5.23 22.45 -2.57
N HIS A 93 5.35 21.97 -3.81
CA HIS A 93 4.32 22.06 -4.86
C HIS A 93 3.77 20.66 -5.19
N PHE A 94 2.45 20.49 -5.08
CA PHE A 94 1.75 19.29 -5.58
C PHE A 94 1.17 19.53 -6.97
N SER A 95 1.34 18.55 -7.85
CA SER A 95 0.55 18.40 -9.07
C SER A 95 -0.19 17.08 -8.96
N LEU A 96 -1.48 17.13 -8.68
CA LEU A 96 -2.35 15.95 -8.67
C LEU A 96 -3.07 15.84 -10.01
N SER A 97 -3.24 14.61 -10.47
CA SER A 97 -4.02 14.31 -11.67
C SER A 97 -5.31 13.60 -11.29
N ASP A 98 -6.41 13.99 -11.94
CA ASP A 98 -7.67 13.25 -12.10
C ASP A 98 -8.90 13.69 -11.26
N ARG A 99 -10.08 13.60 -11.88
CA ARG A 99 -11.43 14.05 -11.46
C ARG A 99 -12.28 12.93 -10.90
N ARG A 100 -11.71 12.04 -10.07
CA ARG A 100 -12.47 10.90 -9.53
C ARG A 100 -13.02 11.24 -8.17
N HIS A 101 -14.35 11.26 -8.06
CA HIS A 101 -15.04 11.63 -6.84
C HIS A 101 -16.02 10.52 -6.51
N GLN A 102 -15.95 10.05 -5.26
CA GLN A 102 -16.72 8.96 -4.69
C GLN A 102 -16.53 7.59 -5.34
N VAL A 103 -16.29 6.60 -4.50
CA VAL A 103 -16.15 5.21 -4.93
C VAL A 103 -17.00 4.34 -4.02
N ASP A 104 -18.10 3.81 -4.54
CA ASP A 104 -19.01 2.94 -3.80
C ASP A 104 -18.28 1.73 -3.21
N SER A 105 -17.30 1.18 -3.92
CA SER A 105 -16.52 0.03 -3.44
C SER A 105 -15.66 0.34 -2.20
N LEU A 106 -15.45 1.61 -1.84
CA LEU A 106 -14.77 1.98 -0.59
C LEU A 106 -15.70 1.93 0.63
N THR A 107 -17.02 1.93 0.44
CA THR A 107 -18.00 1.92 1.54
C THR A 107 -18.18 0.54 2.17
N THR A 108 -17.91 -0.53 1.42
CA THR A 108 -18.04 -1.92 1.89
C THR A 108 -17.21 -2.17 3.14
N THR A 109 -17.87 -2.49 4.26
CA THR A 109 -17.17 -2.84 5.50
C THR A 109 -16.38 -4.13 5.34
N ILE A 110 -15.09 -4.08 5.66
CA ILE A 110 -14.20 -5.25 5.73
C ILE A 110 -13.93 -5.51 7.20
N SER A 111 -14.45 -6.63 7.73
CA SER A 111 -14.25 -7.03 9.13
C SER A 111 -13.09 -8.01 9.32
N ASP A 112 -12.60 -8.63 8.25
CA ASP A 112 -11.50 -9.58 8.32
C ASP A 112 -10.17 -8.87 8.59
N GLU A 113 -9.54 -9.19 9.73
CA GLU A 113 -8.30 -8.55 10.17
C GLU A 113 -7.13 -8.82 9.21
N LYS A 114 -7.07 -10.03 8.64
CA LYS A 114 -6.03 -10.42 7.68
C LYS A 114 -6.11 -9.55 6.43
N THR A 115 -7.32 -9.33 5.92
CA THR A 115 -7.57 -8.45 4.79
C THR A 115 -7.21 -7.01 5.10
N CYS A 116 -7.63 -6.48 6.25
CA CYS A 116 -7.26 -5.13 6.67
C CYS A 116 -5.74 -4.96 6.77
N LEU A 117 -5.04 -5.96 7.32
CA LEU A 117 -3.58 -5.97 7.41
C LEU A 117 -2.92 -6.02 6.03
N ALA A 118 -3.42 -6.85 5.10
CA ALA A 118 -2.91 -6.95 3.74
C ALA A 118 -2.99 -5.61 3.00
N LEU A 119 -4.14 -4.93 3.08
CA LEU A 119 -4.34 -3.61 2.47
C LEU A 119 -3.43 -2.54 3.09
N ALA A 120 -3.25 -2.58 4.41
CA ALA A 120 -2.34 -1.66 5.10
C ALA A 120 -0.88 -1.87 4.69
N LEU A 121 -0.42 -3.13 4.62
CA LEU A 121 0.93 -3.48 4.16
C LEU A 121 1.14 -3.11 2.69
N TYR A 122 0.12 -3.29 1.84
CA TYR A 122 0.18 -2.90 0.44
C TYR A 122 0.36 -1.39 0.29
N ARG A 123 -0.44 -0.60 1.01
CA ARG A 123 -0.29 0.86 1.04
C ARG A 123 1.09 1.29 1.51
N GLU A 124 1.60 0.65 2.57
CA GLU A 124 2.93 0.95 3.12
C GLU A 124 4.03 0.65 2.09
N ALA A 125 3.99 -0.54 1.46
CA ALA A 125 4.92 -0.92 0.41
C ALA A 125 4.89 0.09 -0.75
N ARG A 126 3.70 0.49 -1.21
CA ARG A 126 3.56 1.50 -2.27
C ARG A 126 4.10 2.87 -1.90
N SER A 127 4.05 3.22 -0.62
CA SER A 127 4.34 4.58 -0.14
C SER A 127 5.79 4.75 0.29
N VAL A 128 6.49 3.67 0.64
CA VAL A 128 7.88 3.73 1.10
C VAL A 128 8.82 4.16 -0.02
N ASN A 129 9.77 5.06 0.30
CA ASN A 129 10.77 5.53 -0.65
C ASN A 129 12.06 4.69 -0.59
N SER A 130 11.92 3.37 -0.62
CA SER A 130 13.07 2.46 -0.50
C SER A 130 12.74 1.14 -1.18
N LEU A 131 13.43 0.84 -2.27
CA LEU A 131 13.23 -0.37 -3.06
C LEU A 131 13.32 -1.66 -2.20
N PRO A 132 14.33 -1.85 -1.31
CA PRO A 132 14.37 -3.02 -0.44
C PRO A 132 13.17 -3.11 0.52
N TYR A 133 12.71 -1.99 1.09
CA TYR A 133 11.58 -2.00 2.02
C TYR A 133 10.24 -2.14 1.30
N GLU A 134 10.11 -1.64 0.07
CA GLU A 134 8.95 -1.90 -0.78
C GLU A 134 8.84 -3.40 -1.07
N PHE A 135 9.96 -4.03 -1.45
CA PHE A 135 10.04 -5.47 -1.67
C PHE A 135 9.59 -6.26 -0.43
N LEU A 136 10.13 -5.93 0.76
CA LEU A 136 9.73 -6.56 2.01
C LEU A 136 8.26 -6.30 2.35
N GLY A 137 7.75 -5.09 2.08
CA GLY A 137 6.36 -4.72 2.32
C GLY A 137 5.39 -5.65 1.57
N TYR A 138 5.65 -5.88 0.28
CA TYR A 138 4.87 -6.86 -0.50
C TYR A 138 5.06 -8.29 0.02
N PHE A 139 6.29 -8.71 0.32
CA PHE A 139 6.55 -10.06 0.81
C PHE A 139 5.84 -10.36 2.13
N LYS A 140 5.65 -9.35 3.00
CA LYS A 140 4.88 -9.50 4.24
C LYS A 140 3.42 -9.84 4.00
N ILE A 141 2.83 -9.43 2.87
CA ILE A 141 1.45 -9.79 2.50
C ILE A 141 1.35 -11.29 2.25
N LEU A 142 2.34 -11.87 1.56
CA LEU A 142 2.38 -13.31 1.29
C LEU A 142 2.49 -14.13 2.59
N ASN A 143 3.08 -13.58 3.67
CA ASN A 143 3.20 -14.24 4.98
C ASN A 143 1.86 -14.34 5.74
N ILE A 144 0.81 -13.62 5.33
CA ILE A 144 -0.48 -13.60 6.06
C ILE A 144 -1.13 -14.98 6.09
N ASN A 145 -0.95 -15.75 5.01
CA ASN A 145 -1.55 -17.08 4.83
C ASN A 145 -0.53 -18.23 4.84
N ASN A 146 0.77 -17.93 4.84
CA ASN A 146 1.81 -18.93 4.59
C ASN A 146 2.91 -18.85 5.63
N THR A 147 3.31 -20.01 6.16
CA THR A 147 4.61 -20.17 6.82
C THR A 147 5.77 -20.03 5.81
N ASP A 148 7.00 -19.87 6.30
CA ASP A 148 8.19 -19.69 5.44
C ASP A 148 8.34 -20.79 4.36
N GLN A 149 8.05 -22.05 4.68
CA GLN A 149 8.18 -23.14 3.72
C GLN A 149 6.98 -23.19 2.76
N GLN A 150 5.76 -22.99 3.27
CA GLN A 150 4.56 -22.92 2.43
C GLN A 150 4.65 -21.78 1.42
N GLN A 151 5.24 -20.65 1.83
CA GLN A 151 5.40 -19.48 1.00
C GLN A 151 6.26 -19.75 -0.23
N LYS A 152 7.39 -20.47 -0.09
CA LYS A 152 8.24 -20.83 -1.24
C LYS A 152 7.47 -21.68 -2.24
N THR A 153 6.82 -22.74 -1.76
CA THR A 153 6.00 -23.63 -2.60
C THR A 153 4.87 -22.86 -3.28
N TRP A 154 4.21 -21.98 -2.53
CA TRP A 154 3.11 -21.16 -3.03
C TRP A 154 3.57 -20.19 -4.13
N ILE A 155 4.72 -19.53 -3.95
CA ILE A 155 5.31 -18.63 -4.96
C ILE A 155 5.55 -19.42 -6.26
N THR A 156 6.23 -20.56 -6.18
CA THR A 156 6.53 -21.39 -7.36
C THR A 156 5.26 -21.84 -8.09
N ALA A 157 4.20 -22.19 -7.35
CA ALA A 157 2.92 -22.57 -7.95
C ALA A 157 2.09 -21.39 -8.50
N THR A 158 2.34 -20.17 -8.02
CA THR A 158 1.53 -18.98 -8.34
C THR A 158 2.14 -18.13 -9.45
N VAL A 159 3.46 -18.06 -9.55
CA VAL A 159 4.18 -17.30 -10.58
C VAL A 159 3.63 -17.57 -12.01
N PRO A 160 3.36 -18.82 -12.42
CA PRO A 160 2.80 -19.09 -13.76
C PRO A 160 1.39 -18.55 -14.00
N LYS A 161 0.65 -18.16 -12.94
CA LYS A 161 -0.72 -17.64 -13.02
C LYS A 161 -0.76 -16.12 -13.14
N LEU A 162 0.36 -15.44 -12.96
CA LEU A 162 0.43 -13.98 -12.98
C LEU A 162 0.30 -13.45 -14.41
N THR A 163 -0.56 -12.45 -14.58
CA THR A 163 -0.83 -11.81 -15.88
C THR A 163 -0.31 -10.38 -15.98
N CYS A 164 0.33 -9.88 -14.92
CA CYS A 164 0.85 -8.51 -14.86
C CYS A 164 1.94 -8.29 -15.91
N ARG A 165 1.65 -7.47 -16.93
CA ARG A 165 2.57 -7.18 -18.05
C ARG A 165 3.98 -6.73 -17.61
N LYS A 166 4.09 -6.01 -16.50
CA LYS A 166 5.39 -5.55 -15.95
C LYS A 166 6.21 -6.69 -15.34
N ALA A 167 5.56 -7.74 -14.85
CA ALA A 167 6.21 -8.90 -14.22
C ALA A 167 6.61 -9.96 -15.25
N LEU A 168 5.87 -10.09 -16.36
CA LEU A 168 6.07 -11.17 -17.34
C LEU A 168 7.50 -11.29 -17.87
N PRO A 169 8.23 -10.21 -18.24
CA PRO A 169 9.60 -10.34 -18.72
C PRO A 169 10.51 -10.97 -17.66
N ARG A 170 10.43 -10.49 -16.41
CA ARG A 170 11.25 -11.03 -15.32
C ARG A 170 10.87 -12.46 -14.96
N ILE A 171 9.58 -12.80 -15.02
CA ILE A 171 9.11 -14.18 -14.79
C ILE A 171 9.75 -15.13 -15.82
N ALA A 172 9.80 -14.74 -17.10
CA ALA A 172 10.43 -15.54 -18.14
C ALA A 172 11.93 -15.76 -17.86
N ASP A 173 12.65 -14.71 -17.46
CA ASP A 173 14.06 -14.83 -17.07
C ASP A 173 14.24 -15.80 -15.89
N LEU A 174 13.45 -15.63 -14.83
CA LEU A 174 13.55 -16.47 -13.63
C LEU A 174 13.22 -17.93 -13.92
N LEU A 175 12.24 -18.21 -14.80
CA LEU A 175 11.92 -19.59 -15.22
C LEU A 175 13.05 -20.21 -16.05
N ALA A 176 13.86 -19.41 -16.73
CA ALA A 176 14.99 -19.88 -17.53
C ALA A 176 16.27 -20.08 -16.69
N THR A 177 16.47 -19.29 -15.62
CA THR A 177 17.72 -19.29 -14.85
C THR A 177 17.62 -19.98 -13.50
N GLU A 178 16.46 -19.94 -12.84
CA GLU A 178 16.31 -20.43 -11.47
C GLU A 178 15.63 -21.81 -11.44
N PRO A 179 16.22 -22.81 -10.75
CA PRO A 179 15.59 -24.13 -10.61
C PRO A 179 14.31 -24.09 -9.75
N ASP A 180 14.23 -23.16 -8.79
CA ASP A 180 13.05 -22.93 -7.96
C ASP A 180 12.92 -21.43 -7.64
N ILE A 181 11.94 -20.79 -8.28
CA ILE A 181 11.69 -19.35 -8.16
C ILE A 181 11.27 -18.96 -6.73
N GLY A 182 10.49 -19.80 -6.06
CA GLY A 182 10.04 -19.56 -4.69
C GLY A 182 11.20 -19.56 -3.71
N VAL A 183 12.12 -20.51 -3.85
CA VAL A 183 13.37 -20.54 -3.07
C VAL A 183 14.23 -19.30 -3.37
N TYR A 184 14.37 -18.94 -4.64
CA TYR A 184 15.13 -17.76 -5.06
C TYR A 184 14.58 -16.45 -4.48
N LEU A 185 13.30 -16.15 -4.69
CA LEU A 185 12.68 -14.90 -4.25
C LEU A 185 12.65 -14.80 -2.71
N TYR A 186 12.47 -15.92 -2.02
CA TYR A 186 12.55 -15.97 -0.56
C TYR A 186 13.98 -15.74 -0.04
N GLY A 187 14.97 -16.42 -0.62
CA GLY A 187 16.37 -16.34 -0.18
C GLY A 187 17.04 -15.04 -0.61
N SER A 188 17.20 -14.85 -1.91
CA SER A 188 17.88 -13.70 -2.53
C SER A 188 17.07 -12.41 -2.46
N GLY A 189 15.75 -12.48 -2.27
CA GLY A 189 14.89 -11.33 -2.03
C GLY A 189 14.69 -11.09 -0.52
N ARG A 190 13.66 -11.71 0.05
CA ARG A 190 13.19 -11.45 1.43
C ARG A 190 14.32 -11.56 2.46
N CYS A 191 15.02 -12.70 2.52
CA CYS A 191 16.06 -12.92 3.52
C CYS A 191 17.26 -12.01 3.32
N ALA A 192 17.67 -11.77 2.07
CA ALA A 192 18.78 -10.89 1.75
C ALA A 192 18.56 -9.44 2.19
N VAL A 193 17.32 -8.95 2.10
CA VAL A 193 16.98 -7.62 2.59
C VAL A 193 16.82 -7.60 4.11
N ALA A 194 16.25 -8.64 4.71
CA ALA A 194 15.88 -8.65 6.13
C ALA A 194 17.04 -8.96 7.10
N HIS A 195 18.11 -9.60 6.64
CA HIS A 195 19.18 -10.10 7.51
C HIS A 195 20.57 -9.59 7.10
N ALA A 196 21.23 -8.85 8.00
CA ALA A 196 22.59 -8.37 7.79
C ALA A 196 23.68 -9.38 8.22
N ASN A 197 23.30 -10.50 8.85
CA ASN A 197 24.22 -11.51 9.38
C ASN A 197 24.13 -12.86 8.64
N LYS A 198 23.45 -12.92 7.50
CA LYS A 198 23.23 -14.14 6.73
C LYS A 198 23.42 -13.86 5.24
N SER A 199 24.11 -14.76 4.54
CA SER A 199 24.21 -14.69 3.07
C SER A 199 23.02 -15.38 2.39
N PRO A 200 22.54 -14.87 1.25
CA PRO A 200 22.94 -13.62 0.60
C PRO A 200 22.46 -12.38 1.40
N ILE A 201 23.14 -11.24 1.24
CA ILE A 201 22.75 -9.92 1.81
C ILE A 201 22.55 -8.95 0.65
N ALA A 202 21.48 -8.15 0.68
CA ALA A 202 21.28 -7.04 -0.24
C ALA A 202 22.04 -5.82 0.27
N ASN A 203 23.28 -5.62 -0.22
CA ASN A 203 24.11 -4.51 0.24
C ASN A 203 23.72 -3.23 -0.53
N PRO A 204 23.30 -2.14 0.15
CA PRO A 204 22.92 -0.90 -0.53
C PRO A 204 24.05 -0.25 -1.34
N ASP A 205 25.32 -0.50 -0.99
CA ASP A 205 26.48 -0.01 -1.74
C ASP A 205 26.83 -0.89 -2.96
N ARG A 206 26.18 -2.04 -3.11
CA ARG A 206 26.32 -2.93 -4.27
C ARG A 206 25.18 -2.70 -5.24
N CYS A 207 25.45 -1.92 -6.28
CA CYS A 207 24.47 -1.61 -7.33
C CYS A 207 23.83 -2.86 -7.96
N GLY A 208 24.57 -3.97 -8.06
CA GLY A 208 24.03 -5.24 -8.57
C GLY A 208 22.87 -5.80 -7.73
N ASP A 209 22.91 -5.64 -6.40
CA ASP A 209 21.83 -6.08 -5.52
C ASP A 209 20.58 -5.21 -5.70
N LEU A 210 20.75 -3.89 -5.84
CA LEU A 210 19.65 -2.96 -6.12
C LEU A 210 19.02 -3.22 -7.49
N ILE A 211 19.84 -3.40 -8.53
CA ILE A 211 19.33 -3.70 -9.88
C ILE A 211 18.53 -5.01 -9.87
N ARG A 212 19.05 -6.05 -9.21
CA ARG A 212 18.36 -7.34 -9.08
C ARG A 212 17.01 -7.17 -8.36
N LEU A 213 16.98 -6.51 -7.21
CA LEU A 213 15.73 -6.23 -6.48
C LEU A 213 14.74 -5.42 -7.33
N GLN A 214 15.23 -4.45 -8.12
CA GLN A 214 14.42 -3.62 -9.00
C GLN A 214 13.75 -4.45 -10.10
N LEU A 215 14.47 -5.43 -10.65
CA LEU A 215 13.95 -6.37 -11.64
C LEU A 215 12.94 -7.34 -11.03
N ASP A 216 13.19 -7.83 -9.81
CA ASP A 216 12.32 -8.78 -9.12
C ASP A 216 11.04 -8.12 -8.57
N LEU A 217 11.08 -6.82 -8.27
CA LEU A 217 9.99 -6.09 -7.61
C LEU A 217 8.61 -6.24 -8.29
N PRO A 218 8.47 -6.09 -9.62
CA PRO A 218 7.16 -6.25 -10.27
C PRO A 218 6.56 -7.64 -10.08
N VAL A 219 7.41 -8.68 -9.94
CA VAL A 219 6.95 -10.06 -9.68
C VAL A 219 6.38 -10.17 -8.27
N VAL A 220 7.09 -9.64 -7.26
CA VAL A 220 6.64 -9.70 -5.87
C VAL A 220 5.41 -8.81 -5.63
N GLN A 221 5.35 -7.64 -6.27
CA GLN A 221 4.13 -6.83 -6.28
C GLN A 221 2.95 -7.61 -6.87
N ALA A 222 3.12 -8.26 -8.03
CA ALA A 222 2.06 -9.04 -8.65
C ALA A 222 1.62 -10.24 -7.80
N LEU A 223 2.53 -10.89 -7.09
CA LEU A 223 2.20 -11.94 -6.12
C LEU A 223 1.37 -11.39 -4.96
N ALA A 224 1.73 -10.23 -4.40
CA ALA A 224 0.98 -9.60 -3.32
C ALA A 224 -0.43 -9.18 -3.78
N GLU A 225 -0.55 -8.62 -4.98
CA GLU A 225 -1.84 -8.29 -5.59
C GLU A 225 -2.68 -9.56 -5.82
N TYR A 226 -2.07 -10.64 -6.31
CA TYR A 226 -2.74 -11.94 -6.46
C TYR A 226 -3.26 -12.47 -5.12
N THR A 227 -2.48 -12.37 -4.04
CA THR A 227 -2.94 -12.75 -2.70
C THR A 227 -4.19 -11.96 -2.29
N ILE A 228 -4.18 -10.63 -2.46
CA ILE A 228 -5.32 -9.78 -2.06
C ILE A 228 -6.56 -10.05 -2.92
N GLU A 229 -6.40 -10.22 -4.23
CA GLU A 229 -7.53 -10.45 -5.14
C GLU A 229 -8.09 -11.87 -5.04
N GLN A 230 -7.23 -12.87 -5.12
CA GLN A 230 -7.65 -14.26 -5.34
C GLN A 230 -7.82 -15.03 -4.03
N GLU A 231 -7.04 -14.74 -3.00
CA GLU A 231 -7.15 -15.43 -1.71
C GLU A 231 -8.02 -14.68 -0.71
N LEU A 232 -7.92 -13.34 -0.69
CA LEU A 232 -8.71 -12.48 0.21
C LEU A 232 -9.98 -11.95 -0.45
N GLY A 233 -10.16 -12.13 -1.75
CA GLY A 233 -11.39 -11.81 -2.47
C GLY A 233 -11.66 -10.32 -2.66
N ILE A 234 -10.64 -9.46 -2.53
CA ILE A 234 -10.82 -8.00 -2.62
C ILE A 234 -10.48 -7.50 -4.01
N LYS A 235 -11.50 -7.04 -4.73
CA LYS A 235 -11.36 -6.44 -6.05
C LYS A 235 -10.77 -5.02 -5.99
N HIS A 236 -10.06 -4.62 -7.03
CA HIS A 236 -9.65 -3.23 -7.30
C HIS A 236 -10.35 -2.67 -8.56
N GLU A 237 -10.20 -1.39 -8.87
CA GLU A 237 -10.92 -0.72 -9.97
C GLU A 237 -10.87 -1.46 -11.31
N ARG A 238 -9.68 -1.93 -11.71
CA ARG A 238 -9.45 -2.59 -13.02
C ARG A 238 -9.89 -4.06 -13.07
N SER A 239 -10.45 -4.58 -11.98
CA SER A 239 -10.95 -5.96 -11.87
C SER A 239 -12.50 -6.03 -11.86
N LYS A 240 -13.14 -4.86 -12.03
CA LYS A 240 -14.58 -4.76 -12.32
C LYS A 240 -14.86 -5.12 -13.78
#